data_AF-A0A150S0U1-F1
#
_entry.id   AF-A0A150S0U1-F1
#
_cell.length_a   1.000
_cell.length_b   1.000
_cell.length_c   1.000
_cell.angle_alpha   90.00
_cell.angle_beta   90.00
_cell.angle_gamma   90.00
#
_symmetry.space_group_name_H-M   'P 1'
#
loop_
_entity.id
_entity.type
_entity.pdbx_description
1 polymer ?
#
loop_
_entity_poly.entity_id
_entity_poly.type
_entity_poly.pdbx_seq_one_letter_code
_entity_poly.pdbx_strand_id
1 'polypeptide(L)'
;MKIVSALPICAALGAAGCAAAGPDDGWTEDGAPPEPIAEALARMMPRNSLHAAVLSAGALLENEALLFHLASSPLNDGSLSRFLAGRPMRASEKELLEYVVSCALDPGRSVHGSKGEFGLCGASDLAHGNWFERAPSRDCQEVVTACVLARANSLGKRVRISARSTQDPRDRELFKLAPVVPVEKEYREPGAGGARSFSDCPEDTRGWSSARECGWSGRSVGTCRLGERVTLRPSPATSVPLMVRVCKGIHGCDSASSPTGRWYAGHVAEGILSSDPFIKTFYGAKAELSFDCPSSGTTGPWSFAVMVAPPSPSRPLPETADVVLGTFGGYRRYPASEAEVFTVREGAFYGSLFANAISGGSATAMLSRAQYACYSDVWTRPMAHMADRMCAGRDEACFENLPGPCLDTGVVPPDGLCQGKLDGSYHGCAPPPDEDDGPEEPTRSKHVVTVYLNHPCDLASDVNECQKAYAPFSPTRL
;
A
#
# COMPACT_ATOMS: atom_id res chain seq x y z
N MET A 1 48.05 -66.89 -51.04
CA MET A 1 48.22 -66.94 -49.57
C MET A 1 48.15 -65.50 -49.07
N LYS A 2 47.19 -65.19 -48.17
CA LYS A 2 46.79 -63.87 -47.62
C LYS A 2 46.17 -62.91 -48.67
N ILE A 3 44.86 -62.93 -48.92
CA ILE A 3 43.76 -62.26 -48.19
C ILE A 3 44.10 -60.81 -47.84
N VAL A 4 43.63 -59.85 -48.66
CA VAL A 4 42.87 -58.65 -48.28
C VAL A 4 42.23 -58.09 -49.57
N SER A 5 40.92 -57.78 -49.54
CA SER A 5 40.32 -56.54 -50.08
C SER A 5 38.97 -56.72 -50.79
N ALA A 6 38.08 -55.83 -50.38
CA ALA A 6 36.92 -55.28 -51.07
C ALA A 6 35.76 -56.22 -51.41
N LEU A 7 34.66 -56.04 -50.69
CA LEU A 7 33.31 -56.39 -51.15
C LEU A 7 32.43 -55.13 -51.13
N PRO A 8 31.57 -54.92 -52.14
CA PRO A 8 30.76 -53.73 -52.32
C PRO A 8 29.31 -53.92 -51.84
N ILE A 9 28.64 -52.77 -51.72
CA ILE A 9 27.21 -52.47 -51.90
C ILE A 9 26.31 -53.65 -52.30
N CYS A 10 25.26 -53.90 -51.51
CA CYS A 10 23.91 -54.17 -52.04
C CYS A 10 22.82 -53.97 -50.97
N ALA A 11 21.72 -53.39 -51.43
CA ALA A 11 20.51 -53.05 -50.70
C ALA A 11 19.57 -54.27 -50.51
N ALA A 12 18.78 -54.25 -49.43
CA ALA A 12 17.44 -54.84 -49.32
C ALA A 12 16.82 -54.34 -47.98
N LEU A 13 15.81 -53.47 -48.00
CA LEU A 13 14.38 -53.79 -47.92
C LEU A 13 14.01 -54.69 -46.73
N GLY A 14 13.32 -54.12 -45.74
CA GLY A 14 12.71 -54.92 -44.66
C GLY A 14 11.96 -54.11 -43.62
N ALA A 15 10.63 -54.12 -43.75
CA ALA A 15 9.61 -53.96 -42.72
C ALA A 15 9.40 -52.59 -42.05
N ALA A 16 8.29 -51.96 -42.49
CA ALA A 16 7.57 -50.91 -41.79
C ALA A 16 7.09 -51.40 -40.40
N GLY A 17 7.52 -50.69 -39.36
CA GLY A 17 6.87 -50.68 -38.06
C GLY A 17 6.34 -49.27 -37.80
N CYS A 18 5.03 -49.08 -37.93
CA CYS A 18 4.36 -47.85 -37.53
C CYS A 18 4.40 -47.74 -36.00
N ALA A 19 5.32 -46.92 -35.47
CA ALA A 19 5.13 -46.28 -34.18
C ALA A 19 4.61 -44.86 -34.48
N ALA A 20 3.32 -44.65 -34.27
CA ALA A 20 2.72 -43.33 -34.31
C ALA A 20 3.31 -42.51 -33.16
N ALA A 21 4.20 -41.58 -33.48
CA ALA A 21 4.47 -40.44 -32.64
C ALA A 21 3.17 -39.63 -32.58
N GLY A 22 2.48 -39.69 -31.44
CA GLY A 22 1.44 -38.73 -31.14
C GLY A 22 2.06 -37.33 -31.17
N PRO A 23 1.36 -36.31 -31.69
CA PRO A 23 1.80 -34.94 -31.49
C PRO A 23 1.87 -34.70 -29.99
N ASP A 24 3.05 -34.32 -29.49
CA ASP A 24 3.16 -33.64 -28.21
C ASP A 24 2.23 -32.43 -28.29
N ASP A 25 1.02 -32.57 -27.76
CA ASP A 25 0.21 -31.46 -27.31
C ASP A 25 0.93 -30.90 -26.08
N GLY A 26 1.96 -30.10 -26.36
CA GLY A 26 2.56 -29.22 -25.39
C GLY A 26 1.49 -28.28 -24.87
N TRP A 27 0.72 -28.75 -23.90
CA TRP A 27 0.00 -27.94 -22.94
C TRP A 27 1.08 -27.20 -22.16
N THR A 28 1.55 -26.10 -22.75
CA THR A 28 2.15 -25.02 -21.98
C THR A 28 1.15 -24.71 -20.88
N GLU A 29 1.57 -24.92 -19.63
CA GLU A 29 0.86 -24.49 -18.44
C GLU A 29 0.19 -23.15 -18.74
N ASP A 30 -1.12 -23.11 -18.56
CA ASP A 30 -1.98 -21.96 -18.82
C ASP A 30 -1.25 -20.68 -18.42
N GLY A 31 -0.74 -19.97 -19.44
CA GLY A 31 -0.13 -18.68 -19.27
C GLY A 31 -1.23 -17.74 -18.81
N ALA A 32 -1.42 -17.66 -17.49
CA ALA A 32 -2.32 -16.69 -16.88
C ALA A 32 -2.01 -15.35 -17.55
N PRO A 33 -3.02 -14.67 -18.13
CA PRO A 33 -2.80 -13.39 -18.80
C PRO A 33 -1.99 -12.51 -17.85
N PRO A 34 -0.95 -11.81 -18.36
CA PRO A 34 -0.04 -11.05 -17.52
C PRO A 34 -0.87 -10.18 -16.61
N GLU A 35 -0.67 -10.36 -15.30
CA GLU A 35 -1.43 -9.63 -14.31
C GLU A 35 -1.30 -8.14 -14.65
N PRO A 36 -2.41 -7.40 -14.80
CA PRO A 36 -2.35 -6.02 -15.25
C PRO A 36 -1.43 -5.25 -14.32
N ILE A 37 -0.47 -4.50 -14.87
CA ILE A 37 0.59 -3.78 -14.13
C ILE A 37 0.02 -3.00 -12.93
N ALA A 38 -1.21 -2.49 -13.05
CA ALA A 38 -1.92 -1.80 -11.99
C ALA A 38 -2.19 -2.65 -10.73
N GLU A 39 -2.44 -3.95 -10.87
CA GLU A 39 -2.69 -4.86 -9.73
C GLU A 39 -1.40 -5.20 -9.00
N ALA A 40 -0.32 -5.50 -9.74
CA ALA A 40 1.00 -5.68 -9.17
C ALA A 40 1.48 -4.42 -8.42
N LEU A 41 1.30 -3.23 -9.00
CA LEU A 41 1.59 -1.95 -8.34
C LEU A 41 0.68 -1.69 -7.13
N ALA A 42 -0.60 -2.08 -7.21
CA ALA A 42 -1.51 -1.92 -6.08
C ALA A 42 -1.12 -2.77 -4.87
N ARG A 43 -0.42 -3.90 -5.07
CA ARG A 43 0.14 -4.75 -4.00
C ARG A 43 1.38 -4.13 -3.36
N MET A 44 2.16 -3.32 -4.08
CA MET A 44 3.36 -2.68 -3.53
C MET A 44 3.05 -1.62 -2.46
N MET A 45 1.84 -1.07 -2.47
CA MET A 45 1.48 0.04 -1.59
C MET A 45 0.44 -0.39 -0.54
N PRO A 46 0.83 -0.59 0.73
CA PRO A 46 -0.05 -1.07 1.78
C PRO A 46 -1.27 -0.19 2.00
N ARG A 47 -2.30 -0.79 2.57
CA ARG A 47 -3.36 -0.07 3.26
C ARG A 47 -3.29 -0.35 4.75
N ASN A 48 -3.70 0.63 5.55
CA ASN A 48 -3.79 0.50 7.01
C ASN A 48 -5.14 -0.11 7.45
N SER A 49 -5.50 -1.23 6.83
CA SER A 49 -6.82 -1.86 7.04
C SER A 49 -6.87 -2.78 8.25
N LEU A 50 -5.86 -2.78 9.12
CA LEU A 50 -5.83 -3.70 10.26
C LEU A 50 -6.58 -3.09 11.43
N HIS A 51 -7.57 -3.81 11.95
CA HIS A 51 -8.33 -3.37 13.11
C HIS A 51 -7.44 -3.37 14.34
N ALA A 52 -7.30 -2.20 14.96
CA ALA A 52 -6.44 -2.01 16.13
C ALA A 52 -6.76 -2.95 17.29
N ALA A 53 -8.03 -3.32 17.51
CA ALA A 53 -8.44 -4.11 18.67
C ALA A 53 -7.69 -5.45 18.81
N VAL A 54 -7.25 -6.07 17.71
CA VAL A 54 -6.49 -7.33 17.73
C VAL A 54 -5.07 -7.18 18.26
N LEU A 55 -4.56 -5.95 18.28
CA LEU A 55 -3.23 -5.60 18.79
C LEU A 55 -3.28 -5.03 20.21
N SER A 56 -4.47 -4.92 20.82
CA SER A 56 -4.56 -4.56 22.24
C SER A 56 -3.88 -5.62 23.11
N ALA A 57 -3.32 -5.21 24.25
CA ALA A 57 -2.62 -6.09 25.17
C ALA A 57 -3.48 -7.30 25.60
N GLY A 58 -4.78 -7.09 25.80
CA GLY A 58 -5.75 -8.14 26.11
C GLY A 58 -5.93 -9.11 24.93
N ALA A 59 -6.07 -8.62 23.71
CA ALA A 59 -6.16 -9.47 22.53
C ALA A 59 -4.87 -10.25 22.28
N LEU A 60 -3.70 -9.64 22.50
CA LEU A 60 -2.42 -10.32 22.36
C LEU A 60 -2.20 -11.37 23.46
N LEU A 61 -2.67 -11.11 24.68
CA LEU A 61 -2.69 -12.10 25.76
C LEU A 61 -3.62 -13.27 25.42
N GLU A 62 -4.82 -13.00 24.88
CA GLU A 62 -5.74 -14.04 24.41
C GLU A 62 -5.15 -14.92 23.28
N ASN A 63 -4.25 -14.33 22.48
CA ASN A 63 -3.56 -14.96 21.35
C ASN A 63 -2.13 -15.40 21.69
N GLU A 64 -1.76 -15.42 22.96
CA GLU A 64 -0.39 -15.71 23.39
C GLU A 64 0.15 -17.02 22.83
N ALA A 65 -0.63 -18.11 22.93
CA ALA A 65 -0.21 -19.42 22.46
C ALA A 65 0.08 -19.41 20.94
N LEU A 66 -0.69 -18.64 20.17
CA LEU A 66 -0.46 -18.47 18.74
C LEU A 66 0.82 -17.67 18.51
N LEU A 67 1.01 -16.54 19.19
CA LEU A 67 2.23 -15.72 19.05
C LEU A 67 3.49 -16.51 19.40
N PHE A 68 3.47 -17.28 20.49
CA PHE A 68 4.59 -18.16 20.86
C PHE A 68 4.87 -19.23 19.80
N HIS A 69 3.81 -19.82 19.23
CA HIS A 69 3.96 -20.77 18.13
C HIS A 69 4.56 -20.11 16.89
N LEU A 70 4.05 -18.94 16.48
CA LEU A 70 4.53 -18.18 15.33
C LEU A 70 6.01 -17.79 15.49
N ALA A 71 6.42 -17.38 16.69
CA ALA A 71 7.80 -16.99 17.00
C ALA A 71 8.80 -18.16 16.93
N SER A 72 8.33 -19.40 17.05
CA SER A 72 9.18 -20.60 17.19
C SER A 72 9.00 -21.64 16.08
N SER A 73 8.07 -21.41 15.14
CA SER A 73 7.70 -22.37 14.11
C SER A 73 7.63 -21.75 12.71
N PRO A 74 7.82 -22.54 11.65
CA PRO A 74 7.56 -22.09 10.29
C PRO A 74 6.10 -21.67 10.09
N LEU A 75 5.88 -20.55 9.40
CA LEU A 75 4.56 -20.02 9.02
C LEU A 75 4.03 -20.72 7.78
N ASN A 76 3.57 -21.97 7.95
CA ASN A 76 2.93 -22.76 6.90
C ASN A 76 1.78 -23.61 7.46
N ASP A 77 0.94 -24.14 6.55
CA ASP A 77 -0.25 -24.92 6.93
C ASP A 77 0.09 -26.16 7.78
N GLY A 78 1.25 -26.79 7.56
CA GLY A 78 1.68 -27.97 8.30
C GLY A 78 2.03 -27.67 9.77
N SER A 79 2.69 -26.54 10.05
CA SER A 79 2.95 -26.08 11.42
C SER A 79 1.68 -25.63 12.12
N LEU A 80 0.87 -24.82 11.43
CA LEU A 80 -0.33 -24.25 12.01
C LEU A 80 -1.40 -25.31 12.27
N SER A 81 -1.56 -26.30 11.37
CA SER A 81 -2.49 -27.43 11.60
C SER A 81 -2.09 -28.27 12.81
N ARG A 82 -0.78 -28.42 13.07
CA ARG A 82 -0.27 -29.10 14.29
C ARG A 82 -0.55 -28.28 15.55
N PHE A 83 -0.37 -26.96 15.50
CA PHE A 83 -0.72 -26.07 16.60
C PHE A 83 -2.22 -26.11 16.93
N LEU A 84 -3.06 -26.12 15.91
CA LEU A 84 -4.50 -26.21 16.09
C LEU A 84 -4.94 -27.59 16.61
N ALA A 85 -4.23 -28.67 16.29
CA ALA A 85 -4.51 -30.02 16.76
C ALA A 85 -6.00 -30.44 16.64
N GLY A 86 -6.65 -30.00 15.55
CA GLY A 86 -8.07 -30.25 15.29
C GLY A 86 -9.06 -29.26 15.93
N ARG A 87 -8.60 -28.24 16.66
CA ARG A 87 -9.44 -27.15 17.16
C ARG A 87 -9.67 -26.08 16.08
N PRO A 88 -10.86 -25.45 16.03
CA PRO A 88 -11.06 -24.29 15.18
C PRO A 88 -10.23 -23.09 15.68
N MET A 89 -9.76 -22.28 14.75
CA MET A 89 -9.13 -21.00 15.04
C MET A 89 -10.18 -20.00 15.52
N ARG A 90 -9.89 -19.25 16.58
CA ARG A 90 -10.76 -18.16 17.07
C ARG A 90 -10.76 -17.00 16.08
N ALA A 91 -11.77 -16.14 16.15
CA ALA A 91 -11.86 -14.97 15.28
C ALA A 91 -10.65 -14.03 15.44
N SER A 92 -10.25 -13.74 16.69
CA SER A 92 -9.08 -12.90 16.99
C SER A 92 -7.75 -13.53 16.55
N GLU A 93 -7.60 -14.86 16.70
CA GLU A 93 -6.45 -15.61 16.20
C GLU A 93 -6.34 -15.52 14.67
N LYS A 94 -7.48 -15.67 13.97
CA LYS A 94 -7.55 -15.60 12.51
C LYS A 94 -7.18 -14.22 11.99
N GLU A 95 -7.71 -13.18 12.62
CA GLU A 95 -7.43 -11.80 12.24
C GLU A 95 -5.96 -11.44 12.49
N LEU A 96 -5.39 -11.82 13.65
CA LEU A 96 -3.96 -11.64 13.93
C LEU A 96 -3.09 -12.39 12.91
N LEU A 97 -3.45 -13.63 12.60
CA LEU A 97 -2.72 -14.44 11.63
C LEU A 97 -2.76 -13.80 10.24
N GLU A 98 -3.91 -13.26 9.81
CA GLU A 98 -4.04 -12.55 8.54
C GLU A 98 -3.06 -11.36 8.44
N TYR A 99 -2.90 -10.65 9.55
CA TYR A 99 -1.99 -9.50 9.63
C TYR A 99 -0.52 -9.92 9.59
N VAL A 100 -0.15 -10.95 10.36
CA VAL A 100 1.21 -11.50 10.34
C VAL A 100 1.55 -12.08 8.97
N VAL A 101 0.66 -12.89 8.38
CA VAL A 101 0.85 -13.54 7.08
C VAL A 101 1.00 -12.49 5.96
N SER A 102 0.14 -11.46 5.94
CA SER A 102 0.22 -10.42 4.89
C SER A 102 1.54 -9.65 4.92
N CYS A 103 2.09 -9.35 6.11
CA CYS A 103 3.41 -8.74 6.23
C CYS A 103 4.57 -9.73 5.97
N ALA A 104 4.48 -10.96 6.46
CA ALA A 104 5.61 -11.90 6.44
C ALA A 104 5.83 -12.59 5.09
N LEU A 105 4.77 -13.05 4.42
CA LEU A 105 4.87 -13.96 3.28
C LEU A 105 4.79 -13.24 1.93
N ASP A 106 5.43 -13.84 0.92
CA ASP A 106 5.42 -13.33 -0.46
C ASP A 106 4.00 -13.23 -1.04
N PRO A 107 3.73 -12.29 -1.96
CA PRO A 107 2.51 -12.27 -2.75
C PRO A 107 2.17 -13.64 -3.34
N GLY A 108 0.91 -14.07 -3.20
CA GLY A 108 0.42 -15.34 -3.73
C GLY A 108 0.66 -16.56 -2.83
N ARG A 109 1.52 -16.47 -1.81
CA ARG A 109 1.60 -17.47 -0.74
C ARG A 109 0.39 -17.31 0.17
N SER A 110 -0.17 -18.43 0.62
CA SER A 110 -1.26 -18.41 1.60
C SER A 110 -1.04 -19.44 2.70
N VAL A 111 -1.53 -19.13 3.90
CA VAL A 111 -1.55 -20.02 5.06
C VAL A 111 -2.91 -19.89 5.71
N HIS A 112 -3.65 -20.99 5.79
CA HIS A 112 -4.97 -21.07 6.41
C HIS A 112 -5.97 -20.03 5.88
N GLY A 113 -5.89 -19.73 4.57
CA GLY A 113 -6.74 -18.74 3.89
C GLY A 113 -6.25 -17.29 3.97
N SER A 114 -5.31 -16.98 4.87
CA SER A 114 -4.61 -15.70 4.89
C SER A 114 -3.57 -15.63 3.77
N LYS A 115 -3.40 -14.48 3.13
CA LYS A 115 -2.53 -14.31 1.96
C LYS A 115 -1.37 -13.35 2.26
N GLY A 116 -0.18 -13.69 1.78
CA GLY A 116 1.00 -12.82 1.79
C GLY A 116 0.83 -11.62 0.87
N GLU A 117 1.38 -10.48 1.28
CA GLU A 117 1.35 -9.22 0.52
C GLU A 117 2.75 -8.59 0.39
N PHE A 118 3.58 -8.62 1.44
CA PHE A 118 4.86 -7.90 1.47
C PHE A 118 6.10 -8.79 1.28
N GLY A 119 6.06 -10.05 1.70
CA GLY A 119 7.23 -10.92 1.64
C GLY A 119 8.40 -10.48 2.51
N LEU A 120 8.17 -9.76 3.62
CA LEU A 120 9.26 -9.25 4.47
C LEU A 120 10.15 -10.36 5.05
N CYS A 121 9.63 -11.59 5.12
CA CYS A 121 10.37 -12.80 5.49
C CYS A 121 10.08 -13.95 4.52
N GLY A 122 9.95 -13.62 3.24
CA GLY A 122 9.63 -14.54 2.15
C GLY A 122 10.83 -15.30 1.59
N ALA A 123 10.56 -16.15 0.59
CA ALA A 123 11.60 -16.89 -0.13
C ALA A 123 12.36 -16.00 -1.11
N SER A 124 11.75 -14.90 -1.55
CA SER A 124 12.26 -14.03 -2.60
C SER A 124 13.47 -13.20 -2.17
N ASP A 125 13.60 -12.87 -0.88
CA ASP A 125 14.68 -12.03 -0.36
C ASP A 125 15.18 -12.55 1.00
N LEU A 126 16.29 -13.31 0.98
CA LEU A 126 16.96 -13.94 2.13
C LEU A 126 17.40 -12.95 3.24
N ALA A 127 17.12 -11.66 3.11
CA ALA A 127 17.52 -10.60 4.02
C ALA A 127 17.19 -10.90 5.50
N HIS A 128 15.96 -11.38 5.74
CA HIS A 128 15.45 -11.67 7.09
C HIS A 128 15.14 -13.16 7.32
N GLY A 129 15.41 -13.99 6.32
CA GLY A 129 15.13 -15.43 6.29
C GLY A 129 13.80 -15.77 5.62
N ASN A 130 13.48 -17.06 5.58
CA ASN A 130 12.25 -17.60 4.99
C ASN A 130 11.37 -18.20 6.10
N TRP A 131 10.40 -17.42 6.59
CA TRP A 131 9.52 -17.84 7.67
C TRP A 131 8.57 -18.96 7.23
N PHE A 132 8.28 -19.10 5.93
CA PHE A 132 7.45 -20.21 5.46
C PHE A 132 8.11 -21.57 5.70
N GLU A 133 9.44 -21.65 5.61
CA GLU A 133 10.20 -22.90 5.72
C GLU A 133 10.80 -23.14 7.11
N ARG A 134 11.14 -22.07 7.84
CA ARG A 134 11.86 -22.12 9.11
C ARG A 134 11.24 -21.17 10.14
N ALA A 135 11.52 -21.40 11.42
CA ALA A 135 11.18 -20.45 12.46
C ALA A 135 11.80 -19.06 12.14
N PRO A 136 11.12 -17.96 12.48
CA PRO A 136 11.57 -16.62 12.13
C PRO A 136 12.77 -16.21 12.97
N SER A 137 13.68 -15.45 12.37
CA SER A 137 14.73 -14.75 13.10
C SER A 137 14.14 -13.61 13.93
N ARG A 138 14.92 -13.07 14.89
CA ARG A 138 14.54 -11.84 15.62
C ARG A 138 14.33 -10.66 14.66
N ASP A 139 15.24 -10.50 13.70
CA ASP A 139 15.17 -9.44 12.68
C ASP A 139 13.85 -9.54 11.88
N CYS A 140 13.45 -10.75 11.47
CA CYS A 140 12.15 -11.02 10.83
C CYS A 140 10.95 -10.66 11.73
N GLN A 141 10.99 -11.04 13.00
CA GLN A 141 9.93 -10.73 13.97
C GLN A 141 9.76 -9.22 14.16
N GLU A 142 10.87 -8.47 14.24
CA GLU A 142 10.86 -7.02 14.40
C GLU A 142 10.29 -6.30 13.17
N VAL A 143 10.73 -6.65 11.95
CA VAL A 143 10.23 -6.00 10.72
C VAL A 143 8.76 -6.30 10.46
N VAL A 144 8.31 -7.53 10.75
CA VAL A 144 6.89 -7.91 10.63
C VAL A 144 6.06 -7.19 11.68
N THR A 145 6.56 -7.05 12.91
CA THR A 145 5.90 -6.25 13.94
C THR A 145 5.73 -4.80 13.51
N ALA A 146 6.81 -4.18 13.03
CA ALA A 146 6.78 -2.81 12.54
C ALA A 146 5.76 -2.64 11.40
N CYS A 147 5.69 -3.59 10.46
CA CYS A 147 4.69 -3.60 9.38
C CYS A 147 3.25 -3.72 9.91
N VAL A 148 2.98 -4.62 10.85
CA VAL A 148 1.64 -4.81 11.44
C VAL A 148 1.20 -3.55 12.18
N LEU A 149 2.05 -2.98 13.04
CA LEU A 149 1.77 -1.72 13.75
C LEU A 149 1.55 -0.57 12.76
N ALA A 150 2.39 -0.46 11.73
CA ALA A 150 2.28 0.56 10.68
C ALA A 150 0.97 0.46 9.86
N ARG A 151 0.25 -0.66 9.92
CA ARG A 151 -1.05 -0.84 9.25
C ARG A 151 -2.24 -0.86 10.21
N ALA A 152 -2.01 -0.75 11.52
CA ALA A 152 -3.06 -0.68 12.53
C ALA A 152 -3.87 0.62 12.40
N ASN A 153 -5.20 0.49 12.50
CA ASN A 153 -6.17 1.58 12.45
C ASN A 153 -7.45 1.22 13.20
N SER A 154 -7.70 1.92 14.30
CA SER A 154 -8.90 1.73 15.14
C SER A 154 -10.17 2.37 14.55
N LEU A 155 -10.02 3.31 13.61
CA LEU A 155 -11.17 3.98 12.99
C LEU A 155 -11.79 3.16 11.86
N GLY A 156 -11.20 2.02 11.51
CA GLY A 156 -11.64 1.18 10.40
C GLY A 156 -11.53 1.85 9.03
N LYS A 157 -10.80 2.98 8.93
CA LYS A 157 -10.58 3.65 7.65
C LYS A 157 -9.58 2.86 6.80
N ARG A 158 -9.87 2.74 5.52
CA ARG A 158 -9.01 2.07 4.55
C ARG A 158 -8.23 3.12 3.78
N VAL A 159 -7.05 3.46 4.29
CA VAL A 159 -6.17 4.45 3.68
C VAL A 159 -4.93 3.77 3.14
N ARG A 160 -4.55 4.13 1.92
CA ARG A 160 -3.25 3.75 1.36
C ARG A 160 -2.16 4.51 2.11
N ILE A 161 -1.11 3.81 2.48
CA ILE A 161 0.05 4.38 3.17
C ILE A 161 1.31 4.07 2.38
N SER A 162 2.33 4.90 2.55
CA SER A 162 3.68 4.61 2.07
C SER A 162 4.53 4.21 3.27
N ALA A 163 4.82 2.91 3.38
CA ALA A 163 5.68 2.35 4.40
C ALA A 163 7.12 2.38 3.92
N ARG A 164 8.04 2.91 4.72
CA ARG A 164 9.46 3.09 4.34
C ARG A 164 10.37 2.68 5.49
N SER A 165 11.50 2.06 5.16
CA SER A 165 12.59 1.82 6.10
C SER A 165 13.91 2.23 5.42
N THR A 166 14.82 2.82 6.19
CA THR A 166 16.12 3.29 5.66
C THR A 166 17.31 2.81 6.47
N GLN A 167 17.08 2.16 7.61
CA GLN A 167 18.12 1.75 8.56
C GLN A 167 18.97 0.60 7.99
N ASP A 168 18.32 -0.39 7.39
CA ASP A 168 18.98 -1.47 6.70
C ASP A 168 18.82 -1.29 5.18
N PRO A 169 19.91 -1.30 4.38
CA PRO A 169 19.81 -1.33 2.93
C PRO A 169 18.91 -2.46 2.42
N ARG A 170 18.85 -3.59 3.15
CA ARG A 170 17.95 -4.71 2.84
C ARG A 170 16.48 -4.31 2.99
N ASP A 171 16.15 -3.51 4.01
CA ASP A 171 14.77 -3.06 4.21
C ASP A 171 14.32 -2.08 3.11
N ARG A 172 15.24 -1.31 2.52
CA ARG A 172 14.92 -0.42 1.38
C ARG A 172 14.47 -1.20 0.16
N GLU A 173 15.07 -2.36 -0.07
CA GLU A 173 14.67 -3.26 -1.17
C GLU A 173 13.34 -3.96 -0.90
N LEU A 174 12.98 -4.16 0.38
CA LEU A 174 11.68 -4.73 0.77
C LEU A 174 10.55 -3.72 0.64
N PHE A 175 10.77 -2.47 1.05
CA PHE A 175 9.81 -1.38 0.92
C PHE A 175 10.04 -0.57 -0.37
N LYS A 176 10.06 -1.26 -1.50
CA LYS A 176 10.19 -0.64 -2.82
C LYS A 176 9.04 0.33 -3.07
N LEU A 177 9.40 1.60 -3.23
CA LEU A 177 8.43 2.63 -3.57
C LEU A 177 7.90 2.40 -4.98
N ALA A 178 6.58 2.44 -5.13
CA ALA A 178 5.95 2.31 -6.42
C ALA A 178 6.35 3.50 -7.32
N PRO A 179 6.74 3.24 -8.58
CA PRO A 179 7.06 4.30 -9.54
C PRO A 179 5.83 5.15 -9.90
N VAL A 180 4.63 4.61 -9.68
CA VAL A 180 3.35 5.24 -9.96
C VAL A 180 2.35 4.85 -8.88
N VAL A 181 1.55 5.81 -8.41
CA VAL A 181 0.45 5.55 -7.47
C VAL A 181 -0.84 5.25 -8.25
N PRO A 182 -1.48 4.09 -8.02
CA PRO A 182 -2.77 3.77 -8.64
C PRO A 182 -3.91 4.58 -8.03
N VAL A 183 -4.99 4.76 -8.79
CA VAL A 183 -6.21 5.40 -8.29
C VAL A 183 -6.97 4.44 -7.37
N GLU A 184 -7.36 4.92 -6.19
CA GLU A 184 -8.24 4.18 -5.28
C GLU A 184 -9.67 4.16 -5.79
N LYS A 185 -10.20 2.94 -5.95
CA LYS A 185 -11.57 2.73 -6.42
C LYS A 185 -12.61 2.84 -5.31
N GLU A 186 -12.21 2.43 -4.12
CA GLU A 186 -13.03 2.49 -2.92
C GLU A 186 -12.73 3.75 -2.11
N TYR A 187 -13.74 4.26 -1.41
CA TYR A 187 -13.60 5.31 -0.42
C TYR A 187 -13.00 4.76 0.87
N ARG A 188 -12.35 5.63 1.63
CA ARG A 188 -11.64 5.20 2.85
C ARG A 188 -12.58 4.87 4.01
N GLU A 189 -13.79 5.43 4.06
CA GLU A 189 -14.71 5.14 5.17
C GLU A 189 -15.28 3.71 5.05
N PRO A 190 -15.41 2.98 6.17
CA PRO A 190 -15.92 1.63 6.14
C PRO A 190 -17.35 1.60 5.59
N GLY A 191 -17.63 0.69 4.65
CA GLY A 191 -18.94 0.54 4.03
C GLY A 191 -19.34 1.66 3.06
N ALA A 192 -18.50 2.67 2.82
CA ALA A 192 -18.81 3.76 1.91
C ALA A 192 -18.86 3.34 0.42
N GLY A 193 -18.38 2.14 0.10
CA GLY A 193 -18.25 1.66 -1.28
C GLY A 193 -17.21 2.47 -2.07
N GLY A 194 -17.33 2.45 -3.40
CA GLY A 194 -16.50 3.23 -4.30
C GLY A 194 -17.26 4.27 -5.09
N ALA A 195 -16.55 5.04 -5.93
CA ALA A 195 -17.20 5.87 -6.92
C ALA A 195 -18.01 4.98 -7.88
N ARG A 196 -19.28 5.34 -8.13
CA ARG A 196 -20.16 4.60 -9.05
C ARG A 196 -19.53 4.49 -10.43
N SER A 197 -18.75 5.51 -10.80
CA SER A 197 -17.90 5.55 -11.98
C SER A 197 -17.14 4.27 -12.30
N PHE A 198 -16.68 3.53 -11.30
CA PHE A 198 -15.94 2.27 -11.51
C PHE A 198 -16.83 1.04 -11.76
N SER A 199 -18.16 1.18 -11.62
CA SER A 199 -19.10 0.09 -11.92
C SER A 199 -19.22 -0.15 -13.42
N ASP A 200 -19.62 -1.36 -13.79
CA ASP A 200 -19.94 -1.68 -15.17
C ASP A 200 -21.13 -0.87 -15.65
N CYS A 201 -21.12 -0.50 -16.93
CA CYS A 201 -22.25 0.20 -17.51
C CYS A 201 -23.38 -0.77 -17.85
N PRO A 202 -24.66 -0.40 -17.61
CA PRO A 202 -25.80 -1.08 -18.19
C PRO A 202 -25.66 -1.24 -19.71
N GLU A 203 -26.12 -2.37 -20.27
CA GLU A 203 -25.99 -2.70 -21.70
C GLU A 203 -26.62 -1.65 -22.63
N ASP A 204 -27.65 -0.95 -22.14
CA ASP A 204 -28.36 0.10 -22.87
C ASP A 204 -27.72 1.49 -22.74
N THR A 205 -26.60 1.61 -22.01
CA THR A 205 -25.91 2.88 -21.83
C THR A 205 -25.34 3.37 -23.15
N ARG A 206 -26.02 4.36 -23.74
CA ARG A 206 -25.61 5.01 -24.98
C ARG A 206 -25.11 6.43 -24.70
N GLY A 207 -24.24 6.90 -25.58
CA GLY A 207 -23.88 8.32 -25.64
C GLY A 207 -22.47 8.66 -25.15
N TRP A 208 -22.02 9.82 -25.59
CA TRP A 208 -20.70 10.40 -25.36
C TRP A 208 -20.79 11.43 -24.22
N SER A 209 -21.24 11.00 -23.05
CA SER A 209 -21.33 11.90 -21.89
C SER A 209 -20.16 11.64 -20.95
N SER A 210 -19.30 12.66 -20.80
CA SER A 210 -18.26 12.64 -19.74
C SER A 210 -18.85 12.64 -18.34
N ALA A 211 -20.15 12.95 -18.18
CA ALA A 211 -20.85 12.93 -16.90
C ALA A 211 -21.39 11.53 -16.53
N ARG A 212 -21.15 10.50 -17.36
CA ARG A 212 -21.53 9.11 -17.06
C ARG A 212 -20.86 8.62 -15.77
N GLU A 213 -21.55 7.80 -14.98
CA GLU A 213 -21.06 7.24 -13.70
C GLU A 213 -20.83 5.73 -13.77
N CYS A 214 -20.29 5.23 -14.87
CA CYS A 214 -19.93 3.83 -15.06
C CYS A 214 -18.88 3.68 -16.17
N GLY A 215 -18.20 2.53 -16.19
CA GLY A 215 -17.24 2.15 -17.23
C GLY A 215 -15.95 2.97 -17.20
N TRP A 216 -15.61 3.58 -16.05
CA TRP A 216 -14.36 4.29 -15.86
C TRP A 216 -13.26 3.37 -15.35
N SER A 217 -12.06 3.59 -15.85
CA SER A 217 -10.84 2.96 -15.37
C SER A 217 -9.92 3.99 -14.74
N GLY A 218 -9.40 3.69 -13.55
CA GLY A 218 -8.40 4.53 -12.89
C GLY A 218 -7.06 4.36 -13.59
N ARG A 219 -6.37 5.46 -13.91
CA ARG A 219 -5.03 5.42 -14.49
C ARG A 219 -3.97 5.57 -13.42
N SER A 220 -3.77 6.78 -12.96
CA SER A 220 -2.71 7.10 -12.00
C SER A 220 -3.05 8.36 -11.24
N VAL A 221 -2.29 8.59 -10.17
CA VAL A 221 -2.32 9.83 -9.40
C VAL A 221 -1.20 10.74 -9.90
N GLY A 222 -1.48 12.04 -9.96
CA GLY A 222 -0.50 13.10 -10.16
C GLY A 222 -0.42 14.02 -8.96
N THR A 223 0.56 14.92 -8.97
CA THR A 223 0.74 15.96 -7.96
C THR A 223 0.98 17.32 -8.61
N CYS A 224 0.68 18.39 -7.87
CA CYS A 224 0.84 19.77 -8.31
C CYS A 224 0.89 20.72 -7.11
N ARG A 225 1.39 21.95 -7.33
CA ARG A 225 1.36 22.99 -6.30
C ARG A 225 -0.02 23.66 -6.20
N LEU A 226 -0.30 24.26 -5.05
CA LEU A 226 -1.54 25.01 -4.82
C LEU A 226 -1.74 26.10 -5.88
N GLY A 227 -2.92 26.13 -6.50
CA GLY A 227 -3.27 27.07 -7.56
C GLY A 227 -2.53 26.88 -8.89
N GLU A 228 -1.63 25.89 -9.00
CA GLU A 228 -0.93 25.59 -10.25
C GLU A 228 -1.93 25.03 -11.28
N ARG A 229 -1.87 25.55 -12.51
CA ARG A 229 -2.65 25.02 -13.61
C ARG A 229 -2.03 23.73 -14.14
N VAL A 230 -2.84 22.68 -14.20
CA VAL A 230 -2.51 21.39 -14.81
C VAL A 230 -3.27 21.27 -16.12
N THR A 231 -2.57 20.80 -17.15
CA THR A 231 -3.13 20.53 -18.47
C THR A 231 -2.81 19.10 -18.87
N LEU A 232 -3.83 18.31 -19.18
CA LEU A 232 -3.73 16.94 -19.63
C LEU A 232 -4.09 16.86 -21.12
N ARG A 233 -3.35 16.03 -21.87
CA ARG A 233 -3.58 15.75 -23.29
C ARG A 233 -3.63 14.25 -23.51
N PRO A 234 -4.30 13.74 -24.55
CA PRO A 234 -4.17 12.34 -24.93
C PRO A 234 -2.69 11.97 -25.09
N SER A 235 -2.29 10.81 -24.56
CA SER A 235 -0.98 10.24 -24.83
C SER A 235 -0.81 10.08 -26.36
N PRO A 236 0.39 10.28 -26.92
CA PRO A 236 0.63 10.03 -28.36
C PRO A 236 0.26 8.62 -28.81
N ALA A 237 0.30 7.64 -27.90
CA ALA A 237 -0.12 6.26 -28.17
C ALA A 237 -1.64 6.07 -28.22
N THR A 238 -2.42 7.08 -27.82
CA THR A 238 -3.88 7.05 -27.81
C THR A 238 -4.44 7.50 -29.16
N SER A 239 -4.95 6.54 -29.93
CA SER A 239 -5.54 6.78 -31.26
C SER A 239 -7.06 6.96 -31.26
N VAL A 240 -7.71 6.74 -30.12
CA VAL A 240 -9.17 6.85 -29.96
C VAL A 240 -9.53 8.05 -29.11
N PRO A 241 -10.71 8.66 -29.31
CA PRO A 241 -11.21 9.66 -28.38
C PRO A 241 -11.33 9.07 -26.97
N LEU A 242 -10.97 9.85 -25.97
CA LEU A 242 -10.84 9.42 -24.59
C LEU A 242 -11.64 10.35 -23.70
N MET A 243 -12.57 9.81 -22.91
CA MET A 243 -13.16 10.58 -21.82
C MET A 243 -12.19 10.60 -20.66
N VAL A 244 -11.98 11.77 -20.07
CA VAL A 244 -11.05 11.98 -18.97
C VAL A 244 -11.80 12.67 -17.85
N ARG A 245 -11.60 12.17 -16.62
CA ARG A 245 -12.09 12.77 -15.39
C ARG A 245 -10.94 12.89 -14.40
N VAL A 246 -10.89 14.03 -13.75
CA VAL A 246 -9.91 14.38 -12.74
C VAL A 246 -10.63 14.53 -11.41
N CYS A 247 -10.11 13.84 -10.41
CA CYS A 247 -10.64 13.80 -9.05
C CYS A 247 -9.62 14.36 -8.06
N LYS A 248 -10.10 14.92 -6.96
CA LYS A 248 -9.26 15.35 -5.84
C LYS A 248 -8.63 14.10 -5.20
N GLY A 249 -7.38 14.21 -4.76
CA GLY A 249 -6.75 13.16 -3.97
C GLY A 249 -6.25 11.98 -4.78
N ILE A 250 -6.24 10.82 -4.14
CA ILE A 250 -5.84 9.54 -4.75
C ILE A 250 -7.05 8.70 -5.15
N HIS A 251 -8.26 9.12 -4.78
CA HIS A 251 -9.49 8.37 -5.01
C HIS A 251 -10.17 8.81 -6.30
N GLY A 252 -10.81 7.87 -6.99
CA GLY A 252 -11.75 8.22 -8.04
C GLY A 252 -13.00 8.89 -7.50
N CYS A 253 -13.79 9.46 -8.41
CA CYS A 253 -14.94 10.28 -8.09
C CYS A 253 -16.01 10.17 -9.17
N ASP A 254 -17.24 10.46 -8.76
CA ASP A 254 -18.36 10.66 -9.67
C ASP A 254 -18.30 12.07 -10.29
N SER A 255 -19.11 12.33 -11.33
CA SER A 255 -19.20 13.63 -11.99
C SER A 255 -19.66 14.73 -11.03
N ALA A 256 -19.50 15.99 -11.45
CA ALA A 256 -19.96 17.15 -10.70
C ALA A 256 -21.47 17.14 -10.36
N SER A 257 -22.27 16.39 -11.12
CA SER A 257 -23.71 16.24 -10.89
C SER A 257 -24.04 15.35 -9.68
N SER A 258 -23.05 14.62 -9.15
CA SER A 258 -23.16 13.70 -8.02
C SER A 258 -22.08 13.98 -6.95
N PRO A 259 -22.10 15.14 -6.29
CA PRO A 259 -21.08 15.49 -5.30
C PRO A 259 -21.16 14.55 -4.10
N THR A 260 -20.02 13.95 -3.76
CA THR A 260 -19.94 12.93 -2.70
C THR A 260 -19.77 13.53 -1.30
N GLY A 261 -19.72 14.86 -1.16
CA GLY A 261 -19.44 15.56 0.10
C GLY A 261 -18.06 15.28 0.70
N ARG A 262 -17.25 14.41 0.08
CA ARG A 262 -15.95 13.95 0.56
C ARG A 262 -14.88 14.93 0.11
N TRP A 263 -14.21 15.55 1.07
CA TRP A 263 -13.15 16.54 0.81
C TRP A 263 -11.96 15.94 0.02
N TYR A 264 -11.71 14.64 0.17
CA TYR A 264 -10.58 13.92 -0.42
C TYR A 264 -10.88 13.20 -1.74
N ALA A 265 -12.14 13.18 -2.21
CA ALA A 265 -12.59 12.40 -3.38
C ALA A 265 -13.70 13.12 -4.18
N GLY A 266 -13.45 14.38 -4.54
CA GLY A 266 -14.39 15.22 -5.29
C GLY A 266 -14.01 15.39 -6.75
N HIS A 267 -14.99 15.65 -7.62
CA HIS A 267 -14.76 16.05 -9.01
C HIS A 267 -13.94 17.36 -9.09
N VAL A 268 -12.98 17.40 -10.02
CA VAL A 268 -12.19 18.60 -10.35
C VAL A 268 -12.53 19.07 -11.77
N ALA A 269 -12.36 18.19 -12.75
CA ALA A 269 -12.63 18.49 -14.15
C ALA A 269 -12.94 17.22 -14.93
N GLU A 270 -13.70 17.35 -16.01
CA GLU A 270 -13.93 16.26 -16.95
C GLU A 270 -14.10 16.77 -18.38
N GLY A 271 -13.93 15.88 -19.35
CA GLY A 271 -14.18 16.17 -20.76
C GLY A 271 -13.80 15.03 -21.68
N ILE A 272 -14.07 15.20 -22.96
CA ILE A 272 -13.67 14.27 -24.02
C ILE A 272 -12.45 14.86 -24.70
N LEU A 273 -11.36 14.10 -24.74
CA LEU A 273 -10.14 14.47 -25.43
C LEU A 273 -9.98 13.68 -26.72
N SER A 274 -9.53 14.36 -27.77
CA SER A 274 -9.17 13.72 -29.04
C SER A 274 -8.10 14.54 -29.73
N SER A 275 -7.22 13.88 -30.48
CA SER A 275 -6.32 14.54 -31.43
C SER A 275 -7.01 14.80 -32.78
N ASP A 276 -8.06 14.04 -33.12
CA ASP A 276 -8.79 14.07 -34.39
C ASP A 276 -9.64 15.36 -34.54
N PRO A 277 -9.38 16.20 -35.56
CA PRO A 277 -10.16 17.41 -35.85
C PRO A 277 -11.66 17.16 -36.09
N PHE A 278 -12.01 16.03 -36.70
CA PHE A 278 -13.41 15.68 -36.96
C PHE A 278 -14.14 15.45 -35.64
N ILE A 279 -13.56 14.65 -34.75
CA ILE A 279 -14.17 14.35 -33.45
C ILE A 279 -14.31 15.61 -32.59
N LYS A 280 -13.31 16.51 -32.61
CA LYS A 280 -13.39 17.81 -31.91
C LYS A 280 -14.58 18.64 -32.38
N THR A 281 -14.78 18.70 -33.70
CA THR A 281 -15.81 19.53 -34.32
C THR A 281 -17.22 18.96 -34.07
N PHE A 282 -17.40 17.65 -34.26
CA PHE A 282 -18.72 17.02 -34.22
C PHE A 282 -19.19 16.63 -32.81
N TYR A 283 -18.26 16.26 -31.92
CA TYR A 283 -18.60 15.76 -30.58
C TYR A 283 -18.16 16.71 -29.46
N GLY A 284 -17.67 17.91 -29.80
CA GLY A 284 -17.19 18.88 -28.82
C GLY A 284 -15.96 18.41 -28.03
N ALA A 285 -15.21 17.44 -28.57
CA ALA A 285 -13.98 16.98 -27.94
C ALA A 285 -12.93 18.11 -27.94
N LYS A 286 -12.09 18.13 -26.90
CA LYS A 286 -11.03 19.11 -26.71
C LYS A 286 -9.68 18.49 -27.07
N ALA A 287 -8.71 19.32 -27.42
CA ALA A 287 -7.33 18.87 -27.56
C ALA A 287 -6.66 18.62 -26.19
N GLU A 288 -7.12 19.33 -25.16
CA GLU A 288 -6.57 19.28 -23.81
C GLU A 288 -7.63 19.56 -22.75
N LEU A 289 -7.42 19.02 -21.55
CA LEU A 289 -8.21 19.27 -20.36
C LEU A 289 -7.35 20.05 -19.37
N SER A 290 -7.77 21.26 -19.02
CA SER A 290 -7.06 22.10 -18.05
C SER A 290 -7.88 22.31 -16.79
N PHE A 291 -7.23 22.30 -15.64
CA PHE A 291 -7.81 22.59 -14.34
C PHE A 291 -6.77 23.25 -13.44
N ASP A 292 -7.23 23.98 -12.43
CA ASP A 292 -6.36 24.57 -11.43
C ASP A 292 -6.33 23.66 -10.20
N CYS A 293 -5.13 23.38 -9.70
CA CYS A 293 -4.99 22.62 -8.46
C CYS A 293 -5.59 23.38 -7.29
N PRO A 294 -6.13 22.67 -6.27
CA PRO A 294 -6.84 23.31 -5.16
C PRO A 294 -6.05 24.51 -4.61
N SER A 295 -6.70 25.67 -4.51
CA SER A 295 -6.07 26.88 -3.98
C SER A 295 -6.00 26.84 -2.45
N SER A 296 -5.06 27.61 -1.89
CA SER A 296 -4.91 27.79 -0.44
C SER A 296 -6.25 28.12 0.24
N GLY A 297 -6.57 27.39 1.31
CA GLY A 297 -7.85 27.50 2.02
C GLY A 297 -8.88 26.44 1.62
N THR A 298 -8.67 25.74 0.49
CA THR A 298 -9.41 24.52 0.20
C THR A 298 -8.71 23.36 0.87
N THR A 299 -9.39 22.71 1.79
CA THR A 299 -8.88 21.57 2.54
C THR A 299 -8.82 20.38 1.59
N GLY A 300 -7.62 20.02 1.15
CA GLY A 300 -7.47 18.96 0.16
C GLY A 300 -6.01 18.60 -0.14
N PRO A 301 -5.79 17.37 -0.62
CA PRO A 301 -4.47 16.88 -1.01
C PRO A 301 -3.93 17.65 -2.21
N TRP A 302 -2.59 17.73 -2.29
CA TRP A 302 -1.85 18.27 -3.44
C TRP A 302 -1.77 17.26 -4.59
N SER A 303 -2.48 16.14 -4.45
CA SER A 303 -2.60 15.08 -5.42
C SER A 303 -3.95 15.12 -6.14
N PHE A 304 -3.98 14.60 -7.35
CA PHE A 304 -5.21 14.40 -8.13
C PHE A 304 -5.19 13.02 -8.79
N ALA A 305 -6.34 12.36 -8.84
CA ALA A 305 -6.50 11.08 -9.50
C ALA A 305 -7.08 11.29 -10.89
N VAL A 306 -6.54 10.58 -11.88
CA VAL A 306 -7.04 10.62 -13.26
C VAL A 306 -7.71 9.30 -13.59
N MET A 307 -8.96 9.42 -14.05
CA MET A 307 -9.77 8.34 -14.55
C MET A 307 -10.03 8.56 -16.03
N VAL A 308 -10.15 7.48 -16.78
CA VAL A 308 -10.47 7.54 -18.20
C VAL A 308 -11.52 6.50 -18.58
N ALA A 309 -12.24 6.76 -19.67
CA ALA A 309 -13.22 5.84 -20.21
C ALA A 309 -13.31 5.99 -21.74
N PRO A 310 -13.68 4.94 -22.47
CA PRO A 310 -14.02 5.06 -23.87
C PRO A 310 -15.37 5.80 -23.99
N PRO A 311 -15.58 6.65 -25.02
CA PRO A 311 -16.86 7.34 -25.19
C PRO A 311 -18.04 6.38 -25.24
N SER A 312 -17.88 5.25 -25.95
CA SER A 312 -18.85 4.16 -25.98
C SER A 312 -18.46 3.09 -24.96
N PRO A 313 -19.32 2.75 -23.99
CA PRO A 313 -18.97 1.82 -22.91
C PRO A 313 -18.91 0.35 -23.40
N SER A 314 -19.52 0.04 -24.54
CA SER A 314 -19.46 -1.30 -25.15
C SER A 314 -18.12 -1.59 -25.84
N ARG A 315 -17.23 -0.60 -25.95
CA ARG A 315 -15.88 -0.80 -26.49
C ARG A 315 -14.90 -0.89 -25.34
N PRO A 316 -14.01 -1.90 -25.32
CA PRO A 316 -12.95 -1.94 -24.32
C PRO A 316 -12.01 -0.75 -24.53
N LEU A 317 -11.51 -0.23 -23.42
CA LEU A 317 -10.51 0.83 -23.45
C LEU A 317 -9.14 0.20 -23.80
N PRO A 318 -8.43 0.68 -24.84
CA PRO A 318 -7.09 0.18 -25.12
C PRO A 318 -6.17 0.35 -23.91
N GLU A 319 -5.27 -0.61 -23.67
CA GLU A 319 -4.31 -0.53 -22.57
C GLU A 319 -3.39 0.69 -22.70
N THR A 320 -3.08 1.11 -23.93
CA THR A 320 -2.27 2.29 -24.25
C THR A 320 -3.03 3.62 -24.16
N ALA A 321 -4.35 3.58 -23.92
CA ALA A 321 -5.18 4.78 -23.87
C ALA A 321 -4.97 5.52 -22.55
N ASP A 322 -4.21 6.61 -22.58
CA ASP A 322 -3.85 7.35 -21.38
C ASP A 322 -3.74 8.85 -21.68
N VAL A 323 -3.45 9.63 -20.65
CA VAL A 323 -3.13 11.05 -20.77
C VAL A 323 -1.69 11.33 -20.37
N VAL A 324 -1.17 12.45 -20.85
CA VAL A 324 0.15 12.98 -20.49
C VAL A 324 0.02 14.45 -20.13
N LEU A 325 0.99 14.97 -19.37
CA LEU A 325 1.07 16.40 -19.09
C LEU A 325 1.33 17.20 -20.37
N GLY A 326 0.65 18.35 -20.49
CA GLY A 326 0.95 19.37 -21.48
C GLY A 326 2.30 20.06 -21.20
N THR A 327 2.88 20.66 -22.25
CA THR A 327 4.27 21.13 -22.36
C THR A 327 4.71 22.32 -21.50
N PHE A 328 3.96 22.79 -20.51
CA PHE A 328 4.40 23.94 -19.70
C PHE A 328 5.40 23.55 -18.59
N GLY A 329 6.34 24.42 -18.26
CA GLY A 329 7.18 24.26 -17.06
C GLY A 329 6.34 24.31 -15.77
N GLY A 330 6.77 23.61 -14.73
CA GLY A 330 6.06 23.55 -13.45
C GLY A 330 6.57 22.44 -12.55
N TYR A 331 6.04 22.37 -11.32
CA TYR A 331 6.36 21.31 -10.34
C TYR A 331 5.39 20.14 -10.38
N ARG A 332 4.43 20.18 -11.31
CA ARG A 332 3.48 19.10 -11.54
C ARG A 332 4.14 17.83 -12.06
N ARG A 333 3.62 16.69 -11.60
CA ARG A 333 4.07 15.34 -11.96
C ARG A 333 2.86 14.48 -12.27
N TYR A 334 2.90 13.78 -13.40
CA TYR A 334 1.89 12.79 -13.77
C TYR A 334 2.49 11.83 -14.82
N PRO A 335 2.44 10.50 -14.58
CA PRO A 335 2.11 9.89 -13.28
C PRO A 335 3.11 10.32 -12.20
N ALA A 336 2.66 10.43 -10.94
CA ALA A 336 3.53 10.72 -9.81
C ALA A 336 3.92 9.43 -9.08
N SER A 337 5.16 9.38 -8.61
CA SER A 337 5.67 8.28 -7.79
C SER A 337 5.08 8.28 -6.38
N GLU A 338 5.17 7.15 -5.69
CA GLU A 338 4.76 7.03 -4.29
C GLU A 338 5.45 8.07 -3.40
N ALA A 339 6.75 8.33 -3.61
CA ALA A 339 7.50 9.33 -2.86
C ALA A 339 6.94 10.75 -3.03
N GLU A 340 6.48 11.07 -4.24
CA GLU A 340 5.95 12.39 -4.59
C GLU A 340 4.51 12.60 -4.09
N VAL A 341 3.71 11.53 -3.99
CA VAL A 341 2.33 11.59 -3.50
C VAL A 341 2.27 11.53 -1.97
N PHE A 342 3.03 10.63 -1.35
CA PHE A 342 3.01 10.40 0.10
C PHE A 342 4.14 11.16 0.78
N THR A 343 3.86 12.42 1.10
CA THR A 343 4.86 13.37 1.59
C THR A 343 4.70 13.70 3.07
N VAL A 344 3.53 13.41 3.66
CA VAL A 344 3.21 13.74 5.04
C VAL A 344 3.74 12.63 5.93
N ARG A 345 4.86 12.88 6.59
CA ARG A 345 5.44 11.91 7.51
C ARG A 345 4.61 11.83 8.78
N GLU A 346 4.12 10.64 9.08
CA GLU A 346 3.28 10.40 10.24
C GLU A 346 4.10 10.12 11.51
N GLY A 347 5.02 9.16 11.40
CA GLY A 347 5.73 8.61 12.55
C GLY A 347 6.44 7.32 12.16
N ALA A 348 6.97 6.61 13.15
CA ALA A 348 7.55 5.30 12.96
C ALA A 348 7.07 4.29 14.00
N PHE A 349 7.11 3.02 13.60
CA PHE A 349 6.66 1.87 14.38
C PHE A 349 7.78 0.83 14.43
N TYR A 350 7.98 0.22 15.60
CA TYR A 350 9.09 -0.71 15.85
C TYR A 350 8.80 -1.59 17.08
N GLY A 351 9.69 -2.54 17.34
CA GLY A 351 9.58 -3.47 18.47
C GLY A 351 9.23 -4.89 18.06
N SER A 352 8.61 -5.67 18.95
CA SER A 352 8.23 -7.07 18.70
C SER A 352 6.87 -7.44 19.31
N LEU A 353 5.96 -7.97 18.49
CA LEU A 353 4.70 -8.61 18.94
C LEU A 353 4.96 -9.97 19.62
N PHE A 354 6.16 -10.52 19.43
CA PHE A 354 6.51 -11.90 19.77
C PHE A 354 7.32 -12.01 21.07
N ALA A 355 7.82 -10.88 21.59
CA ALA A 355 8.55 -10.84 22.84
C ALA A 355 7.58 -11.03 24.03
N ASN A 356 7.83 -12.09 24.82
CA ASN A 356 7.14 -12.54 26.03
C ASN A 356 5.78 -11.89 26.32
N ALA A 357 4.71 -12.58 25.91
CA ALA A 357 3.33 -12.18 26.15
C ALA A 357 2.89 -12.23 27.65
N ILE A 358 3.82 -12.33 28.61
CA ILE A 358 3.54 -12.54 30.03
C ILE A 358 4.32 -11.57 30.92
N SER A 359 3.70 -10.43 31.23
CA SER A 359 3.60 -9.86 32.59
C SER A 359 2.89 -8.51 32.53
N GLY A 360 2.25 -8.12 33.64
CA GLY A 360 1.59 -6.84 33.95
C GLY A 360 1.45 -5.78 32.85
N GLY A 361 0.21 -5.40 32.56
CA GLY A 361 -0.13 -4.30 31.64
C GLY A 361 -1.63 -4.08 31.61
N SER A 362 -2.08 -2.92 31.11
CA SER A 362 -3.51 -2.67 30.93
C SER A 362 -4.02 -3.47 29.75
N ALA A 363 -5.03 -4.34 29.94
CA ALA A 363 -5.58 -5.18 28.88
C ALA A 363 -6.12 -4.38 27.67
N THR A 364 -6.37 -3.09 27.82
CA THR A 364 -6.85 -2.22 26.75
C THR A 364 -5.74 -1.44 26.03
N ALA A 365 -4.48 -1.58 26.44
CA ALA A 365 -3.37 -0.82 25.87
C ALA A 365 -3.02 -1.31 24.45
N MET A 366 -2.85 -0.40 23.49
CA MET A 366 -2.55 -0.70 22.08
C MET A 366 -1.05 -0.82 21.77
N LEU A 367 -0.23 -0.05 22.48
CA LEU A 367 1.23 -0.15 22.45
C LEU A 367 1.64 -0.54 23.85
N SER A 368 2.02 -1.80 24.03
CA SER A 368 2.38 -2.37 25.32
C SER A 368 3.68 -3.15 25.20
N ARG A 369 4.39 -3.27 26.32
CA ARG A 369 5.61 -4.09 26.43
C ARG A 369 6.66 -3.73 25.36
N ALA A 370 6.94 -4.64 24.44
CA ALA A 370 7.96 -4.47 23.41
C ALA A 370 7.42 -3.80 22.14
N GLN A 371 6.27 -3.13 22.16
CA GLN A 371 5.69 -2.44 21.01
C GLN A 371 5.78 -0.94 21.18
N TYR A 372 6.32 -0.26 20.19
CA TYR A 372 6.57 1.16 20.30
C TYR A 372 6.18 1.89 19.03
N ALA A 373 5.85 3.15 19.21
CA ALA A 373 5.67 4.09 18.13
C ALA A 373 6.27 5.44 18.54
N CYS A 374 6.68 6.20 17.55
CA CYS A 374 7.00 7.61 17.72
C CYS A 374 6.28 8.42 16.66
N TYR A 375 6.04 9.69 16.92
CA TYR A 375 5.38 10.60 15.99
C TYR A 375 6.36 11.57 15.33
N SER A 376 5.98 12.02 14.14
CA SER A 376 6.74 12.99 13.37
C SER A 376 6.70 14.39 13.99
N ASP A 377 7.75 15.16 13.74
CA ASP A 377 7.90 16.56 14.14
C ASP A 377 7.00 17.53 13.35
N VAL A 378 6.31 17.05 12.32
CA VAL A 378 5.41 17.87 11.50
C VAL A 378 4.03 18.11 12.14
N TRP A 379 3.71 17.42 13.23
CA TRP A 379 2.41 17.50 13.89
C TRP A 379 2.41 18.53 15.01
N THR A 380 1.37 19.36 15.10
CA THR A 380 1.19 20.29 16.23
C THR A 380 0.53 19.62 17.43
N ARG A 381 -0.30 18.60 17.19
CA ARG A 381 -0.96 17.76 18.22
C ARG A 381 -0.72 16.28 17.95
N PRO A 382 0.55 15.83 17.98
CA PRO A 382 0.93 14.48 17.56
C PRO A 382 0.22 13.37 18.35
N MET A 383 0.09 13.53 19.67
CA MET A 383 -0.57 12.54 20.51
C MET A 383 -2.05 12.37 20.18
N ALA A 384 -2.76 13.47 19.87
CA ALA A 384 -4.14 13.38 19.43
C ALA A 384 -4.26 12.61 18.11
N HIS A 385 -3.33 12.82 17.17
CA HIS A 385 -3.28 12.07 15.92
C HIS A 385 -3.02 10.58 16.12
N MET A 386 -2.01 10.23 16.93
CA MET A 386 -1.67 8.83 17.20
C MET A 386 -2.77 8.11 17.98
N ALA A 387 -3.38 8.77 18.97
CA ALA A 387 -4.51 8.22 19.71
C ALA A 387 -5.75 8.07 18.82
N ASP A 388 -5.99 8.99 17.90
CA ASP A 388 -7.09 8.86 16.95
C ASP A 388 -6.90 7.67 16.01
N ARG A 389 -5.66 7.47 15.53
CA ARG A 389 -5.30 6.32 14.69
C ARG A 389 -5.36 4.98 15.41
N MET A 390 -4.79 4.87 16.60
CA MET A 390 -4.60 3.60 17.29
C MET A 390 -5.73 3.27 18.26
N CYS A 391 -6.44 4.30 18.73
CA CYS A 391 -7.39 4.21 19.84
C CYS A 391 -8.77 4.83 19.52
N ALA A 392 -8.98 5.30 18.29
CA ALA A 392 -10.21 5.92 17.81
C ALA A 392 -10.63 7.13 18.66
N GLY A 393 -9.64 7.90 19.10
CA GLY A 393 -9.82 9.15 19.84
C GLY A 393 -10.04 8.94 21.34
N ARG A 394 -9.86 7.72 21.85
CA ARG A 394 -9.71 7.50 23.30
C ARG A 394 -8.43 8.18 23.80
N ASP A 395 -8.42 8.53 25.08
CA ASP A 395 -7.35 9.27 25.74
C ASP A 395 -6.03 8.49 25.85
N GLU A 396 -5.01 9.14 26.42
CA GLU A 396 -3.64 8.60 26.59
C GLU A 396 -3.60 7.25 27.32
N ALA A 397 -4.64 6.89 28.08
CA ALA A 397 -4.78 5.60 28.76
C ALA A 397 -4.84 4.40 27.79
N CYS A 398 -4.93 4.64 26.49
CA CYS A 398 -4.79 3.62 25.46
C CYS A 398 -3.34 3.17 25.21
N PHE A 399 -2.33 3.92 25.66
CA PHE A 399 -0.93 3.55 25.49
C PHE A 399 -0.32 3.20 26.83
N GLU A 400 0.29 2.02 26.92
CA GLU A 400 1.21 1.71 28.02
C GLU A 400 2.58 2.30 27.68
N ASN A 401 3.05 2.07 26.44
CA ASN A 401 4.18 2.77 25.86
C ASN A 401 3.70 4.03 25.13
N LEU A 402 3.69 5.16 25.85
CA LEU A 402 3.33 6.47 25.30
C LEU A 402 4.22 6.85 24.10
N PRO A 403 3.65 7.06 22.90
CA PRO A 403 4.41 7.56 21.77
C PRO A 403 5.08 8.91 22.09
N GLY A 404 6.37 9.04 21.78
CA GLY A 404 7.10 10.30 21.87
C GLY A 404 7.51 10.83 20.50
N PRO A 405 8.19 11.99 20.43
CA PRO A 405 8.73 12.50 19.18
C PRO A 405 9.83 11.58 18.65
N CYS A 406 9.85 11.35 17.33
CA CYS A 406 10.89 10.53 16.70
C CYS A 406 12.26 11.22 16.60
N LEU A 407 12.39 12.51 16.95
CA LEU A 407 13.67 13.20 16.98
C LEU A 407 13.90 13.87 18.33
N ASP A 408 15.17 13.90 18.72
CA ASP A 408 15.63 14.75 19.81
C ASP A 408 15.44 16.23 19.43
N THR A 409 14.55 16.91 20.15
CA THR A 409 14.26 18.34 19.97
C THR A 409 15.26 19.24 20.72
N GLY A 410 16.30 18.67 21.34
CA GLY A 410 17.28 19.41 22.14
C GLY A 410 16.73 19.89 23.48
N VAL A 411 15.45 19.64 23.77
CA VAL A 411 14.81 19.80 25.07
C VAL A 411 14.70 18.39 25.67
N VAL A 412 15.86 17.83 26.01
CA VAL A 412 16.09 16.48 26.56
C VAL A 412 14.83 15.89 27.24
N PRO A 413 14.06 14.99 26.58
CA PRO A 413 13.70 13.76 27.24
C PRO A 413 15.00 12.93 27.33
N PRO A 414 15.27 12.22 28.43
CA PRO A 414 16.58 11.58 28.64
C PRO A 414 17.02 10.66 27.50
N ASP A 415 16.09 10.10 26.71
CA ASP A 415 16.41 9.09 25.72
C ASP A 415 15.51 9.21 24.47
N GLY A 416 16.12 9.51 23.33
CA GLY A 416 15.42 9.64 22.05
C GLY A 416 14.91 8.30 21.55
N LEU A 417 13.60 8.22 21.25
CA LEU A 417 12.97 7.02 20.70
C LEU A 417 13.52 6.63 19.32
N CYS A 418 14.04 7.58 18.52
CA CYS A 418 14.80 7.33 17.29
C CYS A 418 15.92 8.37 17.11
N GLN A 419 17.07 7.98 16.56
CA GLN A 419 18.30 8.78 16.59
C GLN A 419 18.52 9.73 15.41
N GLY A 420 17.71 9.65 14.36
CA GLY A 420 17.89 10.56 13.23
C GLY A 420 16.96 10.32 12.06
N LYS A 421 17.15 11.14 11.02
CA LYS A 421 16.50 11.01 9.71
C LYS A 421 17.56 10.60 8.67
N LEU A 422 17.37 9.48 7.99
CA LEU A 422 18.17 9.10 6.83
C LEU A 422 17.23 8.97 5.63
N ASP A 423 17.49 9.69 4.53
CA ASP A 423 16.61 9.72 3.35
C ASP A 423 15.13 9.97 3.67
N GLY A 424 14.89 10.75 4.72
CA GLY A 424 13.56 11.02 5.22
C GLY A 424 12.97 9.95 6.14
N SER A 425 13.50 8.75 6.33
CA SER A 425 12.91 7.81 7.31
C SER A 425 13.63 7.84 8.65
N TYR A 426 12.92 7.46 9.72
CA TYR A 426 13.49 7.33 11.05
C TYR A 426 14.30 6.03 11.17
N HIS A 427 15.33 6.06 12.00
CA HIS A 427 16.21 4.91 12.24
C HIS A 427 16.77 4.90 13.66
N GLY A 428 17.29 3.74 14.06
CA GLY A 428 18.00 3.55 15.33
C GLY A 428 17.08 3.70 16.52
N CYS A 429 15.84 3.21 16.41
CA CYS A 429 14.84 3.42 17.44
C CYS A 429 15.05 2.50 18.63
N ALA A 430 14.92 3.04 19.83
CA ALA A 430 15.13 2.32 21.08
C ALA A 430 13.85 2.41 21.92
N PRO A 431 13.54 1.37 22.71
CA PRO A 431 12.56 1.54 23.77
C PRO A 431 12.99 2.71 24.70
N PRO A 432 12.06 3.42 25.33
CA PRO A 432 12.41 4.28 26.45
C PRO A 432 13.17 3.44 27.50
N PRO A 433 14.16 4.01 28.21
CA PRO A 433 14.86 3.28 29.26
C PRO A 433 13.85 2.83 30.31
N ASP A 434 13.89 1.56 30.68
CA ASP A 434 13.20 1.11 31.88
C ASP A 434 14.01 1.61 33.10
N GLU A 435 13.37 2.31 34.04
CA GLU A 435 14.04 2.84 35.24
C GLU A 435 14.64 1.72 36.11
N ASP A 436 14.15 0.48 35.95
CA ASP A 436 14.52 -0.70 36.72
C ASP A 436 15.61 -1.56 36.05
N ASP A 437 15.75 -1.48 34.73
CA ASP A 437 16.81 -2.18 34.01
C ASP A 437 18.06 -1.33 34.10
N GLY A 438 19.12 -1.90 34.69
CA GLY A 438 20.38 -1.19 34.93
C GLY A 438 21.03 -0.60 33.67
N PRO A 439 22.28 -0.11 33.74
CA PRO A 439 22.94 0.64 32.67
C PRO A 439 23.30 -0.16 31.40
N GLU A 440 22.63 -1.28 31.12
CA GLU A 440 22.74 -1.95 29.82
C GLU A 440 22.13 -1.05 28.74
N GLU A 441 22.90 -0.81 27.67
CA GLU A 441 22.41 0.01 26.57
C GLU A 441 21.12 -0.62 26.00
N PRO A 442 20.01 0.14 25.91
CA PRO A 442 18.76 -0.41 25.42
C PRO A 442 18.97 -1.01 24.04
N THR A 443 18.62 -2.30 23.88
CA THR A 443 18.76 -2.95 22.57
C THR A 443 17.86 -2.25 21.57
N ARG A 444 18.48 -1.50 20.68
CA ARG A 444 17.76 -0.77 19.64
C ARG A 444 17.12 -1.72 18.66
N SER A 445 15.89 -1.43 18.30
CA SER A 445 15.24 -2.11 17.18
C SER A 445 16.02 -1.80 15.90
N LYS A 446 16.38 -2.86 15.18
CA LYS A 446 17.08 -2.71 13.90
C LYS A 446 16.12 -2.35 12.77
N HIS A 447 14.87 -2.77 12.91
CA HIS A 447 13.85 -2.64 11.89
C HIS A 447 12.79 -1.65 12.35
N VAL A 448 12.69 -0.56 11.60
CA VAL A 448 11.82 0.57 11.89
C VAL A 448 11.06 0.89 10.62
N VAL A 449 9.72 0.92 10.69
CA VAL A 449 8.88 1.31 9.57
C VAL A 449 8.36 2.72 9.82
N THR A 450 8.79 3.66 8.98
CA THR A 450 8.26 5.02 8.92
C THR A 450 7.04 5.04 7.99
N VAL A 451 5.95 5.64 8.44
CA VAL A 451 4.73 5.78 7.63
C VAL A 451 4.60 7.19 7.08
N TYR A 452 4.20 7.26 5.81
CA TYR A 452 3.87 8.47 5.09
C TYR A 452 2.42 8.42 4.58
N LEU A 453 1.72 9.54 4.74
CA LEU A 453 0.35 9.77 4.29
C LEU A 453 0.35 10.70 3.06
N ASN A 454 -0.71 10.62 2.27
CA ASN A 454 -0.95 11.56 1.17
C ASN A 454 -1.42 12.91 1.73
N HIS A 455 -2.29 12.87 2.74
CA HIS A 455 -2.79 14.05 3.42
C HIS A 455 -2.82 13.83 4.94
N PRO A 456 -2.54 14.85 5.77
CA PRO A 456 -2.56 14.72 7.23
C PRO A 456 -3.89 14.21 7.79
N CYS A 457 -4.99 14.52 7.10
CA CYS A 457 -6.34 14.15 7.53
C CYS A 457 -6.81 12.79 7.01
N ASP A 458 -5.93 12.02 6.38
CA ASP A 458 -6.28 10.71 5.86
C ASP A 458 -6.81 9.79 6.96
N LEU A 459 -6.17 9.84 8.13
CA LEU A 459 -6.52 9.01 9.28
C LEU A 459 -7.39 9.70 10.32
N ALA A 460 -7.49 11.03 10.29
CA ALA A 460 -8.21 11.76 11.33
C ALA A 460 -9.73 11.52 11.31
N SER A 461 -10.35 11.21 12.45
CA SER A 461 -11.79 11.07 12.67
C SER A 461 -12.55 12.35 12.33
N ASP A 462 -12.04 13.50 12.78
CA ASP A 462 -12.53 14.84 12.44
C ASP A 462 -11.53 15.62 11.57
N VAL A 463 -12.02 16.04 10.41
CA VAL A 463 -11.27 16.81 9.40
C VAL A 463 -10.96 18.22 9.90
N ASN A 464 -11.84 18.82 10.71
CA ASN A 464 -11.62 20.16 11.26
C ASN A 464 -10.53 20.15 12.33
N GLU A 465 -10.57 19.17 13.24
CA GLU A 465 -9.51 19.00 14.25
C GLU A 465 -8.18 18.64 13.60
N CYS A 466 -8.18 17.81 12.56
CA CYS A 466 -6.98 17.54 11.79
C CYS A 466 -6.32 18.80 11.22
N GLN A 467 -7.09 19.72 10.64
CA GLN A 467 -6.52 20.95 10.08
C GLN A 467 -5.89 21.83 11.15
N LYS A 468 -6.42 21.81 12.37
CA LYS A 468 -5.79 22.49 13.52
C LYS A 468 -4.52 21.75 13.96
N ALA A 469 -4.54 20.42 13.95
CA ALA A 469 -3.41 19.54 14.31
C ALA A 469 -2.28 19.52 13.26
N TYR A 470 -2.59 19.93 12.04
CA TYR A 470 -1.67 20.16 10.94
C TYR A 470 -1.78 21.61 10.46
N ALA A 471 -1.71 22.57 11.39
CA ALA A 471 -1.34 23.91 10.97
C ALA A 471 0.10 23.78 10.46
N PRO A 472 0.37 23.93 9.14
CA PRO A 472 1.72 23.80 8.63
C PRO A 472 2.56 24.71 9.51
N PHE A 473 3.60 24.14 10.12
CA PHE A 473 4.59 24.92 10.85
C PHE A 473 5.01 26.00 9.87
N SER A 474 4.48 27.22 10.03
CA SER A 474 5.01 28.36 9.31
C SER A 474 6.40 28.42 9.89
N PRO A 475 7.46 28.18 9.11
CA PRO A 475 8.77 28.55 9.58
C PRO A 475 8.68 30.07 9.66
N THR A 476 8.28 30.60 10.82
CA THR A 476 8.61 31.95 11.22
C THR A 476 10.09 32.04 10.93
N ARG A 477 10.44 32.83 9.91
CA ARG A 477 11.81 32.98 9.41
C ARG A 477 12.73 33.04 10.64
N LEU A 478 13.50 31.98 10.86
CA LEU A 478 14.63 32.02 11.78
C LEU A 478 15.68 32.96 11.21
#